data_AF-F3ANC7-F1
#
_entry.id   AF-F3ANC7-F1
#
_cell.length_a   1.000
_cell.length_b   1.000
_cell.length_c   1.000
_cell.angle_alpha   90.00
_cell.angle_beta   90.00
_cell.angle_gamma   90.00
#
_symmetry.space_group_name_H-M   'P 1'
#
loop_
_entity.id
_entity.type
_entity.pdbx_description
1 polymer ?
#
loop_
_entity_poly.entity_id
_entity_poly.type
_entity_poly.pdbx_seq_one_letter_code
_entity_poly.pdbx_strand_id
1 'polypeptide(L)'
;MPGKYRCAEFTDMRISINELEKWSNKNMYEEKVVLCGANSYEKKYYLNPDFEALPQEIQDELKILCVLYTEDVGGILTLVFEEDGTLCFEVTTEDFDPMFDEIGSKLKIKEIQQTKEELLRSLELYYKVFFLGEEI
;
A
#
# COMPACT_ATOMS: atom_id res chain seq x y z
N MET A 1 -34.10 29.89 23.56
CA MET A 1 -33.76 30.86 22.49
C MET A 1 -32.99 30.12 21.40
N PRO A 2 -33.65 29.71 20.31
CA PRO A 2 -33.01 29.03 19.17
C PRO A 2 -32.54 30.05 18.13
N GLY A 3 -31.25 30.02 17.81
CA GLY A 3 -30.60 30.90 16.85
C GLY A 3 -30.92 30.51 15.41
N LYS A 4 -31.50 31.46 14.68
CA LYS A 4 -31.72 31.51 13.23
C LYS A 4 -30.45 31.13 12.46
N TYR A 5 -30.57 30.25 11.46
CA TYR A 5 -30.13 30.56 10.10
C TYR A 5 -31.12 29.98 9.08
N ARG A 6 -31.49 30.85 8.15
CA ARG A 6 -32.56 30.73 7.16
C ARG A 6 -32.13 29.78 6.04
N CYS A 7 -33.06 28.93 5.61
CA CYS A 7 -33.04 28.36 4.26
C CYS A 7 -33.15 29.51 3.26
N ALA A 8 -32.03 29.88 2.62
CA ALA A 8 -32.01 30.79 1.48
C ALA A 8 -31.79 29.95 0.20
N GLU A 9 -32.91 29.76 -0.49
CA GLU A 9 -33.07 29.94 -1.94
C GLU A 9 -32.02 29.32 -2.86
N PHE A 10 -32.40 28.15 -3.38
CA PHE A 10 -32.12 27.70 -4.75
C PHE A 10 -32.33 28.85 -5.75
N THR A 11 -31.26 29.48 -6.23
CA THR A 11 -31.18 29.94 -7.63
C THR A 11 -29.74 30.34 -7.95
N ASP A 12 -29.27 29.82 -9.08
CA ASP A 12 -28.00 30.16 -9.73
C ASP A 12 -26.75 29.43 -9.21
N MET A 13 -26.59 28.19 -9.68
CA MET A 13 -25.29 27.80 -10.22
C MET A 13 -25.50 26.65 -11.21
N ARG A 14 -25.51 26.97 -12.51
CA ARG A 14 -25.12 26.02 -13.56
C ARG A 14 -23.63 25.71 -13.36
N ILE A 15 -23.29 25.00 -12.29
CA ILE A 15 -22.04 24.27 -12.25
C ILE A 15 -22.24 23.18 -13.29
N SER A 16 -21.48 23.29 -14.38
CA SER A 16 -21.39 22.24 -15.38
C SER A 16 -21.17 20.93 -14.63
N ILE A 17 -21.99 19.92 -14.89
CA ILE A 17 -21.96 18.61 -14.20
C ILE A 17 -20.54 18.00 -14.22
N ASN A 18 -19.69 18.49 -15.14
CA ASN A 18 -18.27 18.23 -15.27
C ASN A 18 -17.33 18.76 -14.15
N GLU A 19 -17.78 19.63 -13.23
CA GLU A 19 -16.96 20.12 -12.10
C GLU A 19 -17.25 19.43 -10.77
N LEU A 20 -18.42 18.81 -10.60
CA LEU A 20 -18.74 18.02 -9.40
C LEU A 20 -18.12 16.61 -9.42
N GLU A 21 -17.80 16.07 -10.61
CA GLU A 21 -16.99 14.84 -10.73
C GLU A 21 -15.51 15.05 -10.35
N LYS A 22 -15.03 16.29 -10.27
CA LYS A 22 -13.65 16.61 -9.87
C LYS A 22 -13.42 16.63 -8.35
N TRP A 23 -14.47 16.56 -7.54
CA TRP A 23 -14.41 16.79 -6.08
C TRP A 23 -14.82 15.58 -5.21
N SER A 24 -15.00 14.38 -5.79
CA SER A 24 -15.27 13.16 -5.01
C SER A 24 -14.29 12.00 -5.23
N ASN A 25 -13.41 12.07 -6.23
CA ASN A 25 -12.34 11.08 -6.46
C ASN A 25 -10.98 11.78 -6.48
N LYS A 26 -10.64 12.42 -5.35
CA LYS A 26 -9.23 12.60 -5.02
C LYS A 26 -8.90 11.48 -4.05
N ASN A 27 -8.86 10.25 -4.56
CA ASN A 27 -8.28 9.15 -3.80
C ASN A 27 -6.81 9.53 -3.60
N MET A 28 -6.45 10.06 -2.43
CA MET A 28 -5.06 10.15 -1.97
C MET A 28 -4.43 8.75 -1.74
N TYR A 29 -5.01 7.72 -2.36
CA TYR A 29 -4.64 6.32 -2.38
C TYR A 29 -4.58 5.76 -3.82
N GLU A 30 -4.91 6.56 -4.86
CA GLU A 30 -4.81 6.13 -6.27
C GLU A 30 -3.38 6.22 -6.83
N GLU A 31 -2.44 6.70 -6.02
CA GLU A 31 -1.05 6.93 -6.42
C GLU A 31 -0.10 5.82 -5.94
N LYS A 32 -0.54 4.91 -5.06
CA LYS A 32 0.27 3.79 -4.56
C LYS A 32 -0.20 2.45 -5.12
N VAL A 33 0.72 1.66 -5.65
CA VAL A 33 0.42 0.35 -6.24
C VAL A 33 0.77 -0.76 -5.26
N VAL A 34 -0.21 -1.53 -4.82
CA VAL A 34 0.03 -2.67 -3.92
C VAL A 34 0.75 -3.79 -4.68
N LEU A 35 1.89 -4.24 -4.18
CA LEU A 35 2.64 -5.36 -4.73
C LEU A 35 2.12 -6.68 -4.14
N CYS A 36 2.22 -6.83 -2.82
CA CYS A 36 1.78 -8.03 -2.12
C CYS A 36 1.42 -7.71 -0.67
N GLY A 37 0.72 -8.63 -0.01
CA GLY A 37 0.40 -8.52 1.41
C GLY A 37 0.24 -9.88 2.05
N ALA A 38 0.63 -9.98 3.32
CA ALA A 38 0.36 -11.12 4.17
C ALA A 38 -0.38 -10.70 5.42
N ASN A 39 -1.34 -11.53 5.80
CA ASN A 39 -2.11 -11.39 7.02
C ASN A 39 -1.75 -12.54 7.98
N SER A 40 -1.21 -12.22 9.16
CA SER A 40 -0.87 -13.21 10.20
C SER A 40 -2.10 -13.92 10.76
N TYR A 41 -3.20 -13.20 10.95
CA TYR A 41 -4.44 -13.69 11.55
C TYR A 41 -5.13 -14.73 10.68
N GLU A 42 -5.27 -14.44 9.39
CA GLU A 42 -5.87 -15.35 8.42
C GLU A 42 -4.85 -16.30 7.78
N LYS A 43 -3.55 -16.06 7.99
CA LYS A 43 -2.43 -16.75 7.31
C LYS A 43 -2.61 -16.78 5.80
N LYS A 44 -3.09 -15.66 5.25
CA LYS A 44 -3.32 -15.48 3.82
C LYS A 44 -2.25 -14.60 3.24
N TYR A 45 -1.77 -15.00 2.08
CA TYR A 45 -0.87 -14.21 1.25
C TYR A 45 -1.61 -13.81 -0.03
N TYR A 46 -1.50 -12.55 -0.38
CA TYR A 46 -2.02 -11.97 -1.60
C TYR A 46 -0.87 -11.35 -2.39
N LEU A 47 -0.78 -11.69 -3.68
CA LEU A 47 0.09 -11.04 -4.65
C LEU A 47 -0.80 -10.36 -5.67
N ASN A 48 -0.47 -9.12 -6.03
CA ASN A 48 -1.24 -8.39 -7.01
C ASN A 48 -1.01 -9.00 -8.42
N PRO A 49 -2.08 -9.34 -9.18
CA PRO A 49 -1.98 -9.93 -10.52
C PRO A 49 -1.12 -9.14 -11.51
N ASP A 50 -1.04 -7.81 -11.38
CA ASP A 50 -0.17 -7.00 -12.22
C ASP A 50 1.32 -7.39 -12.11
N PHE A 51 1.70 -8.04 -11.02
CA PHE A 51 3.07 -8.50 -10.74
C PHE A 51 3.23 -10.02 -10.86
N GLU A 52 2.22 -10.75 -11.33
CA GLU A 52 2.34 -12.18 -11.66
C GLU A 52 3.33 -12.44 -12.81
N ALA A 53 3.66 -11.41 -13.59
CA ALA A 53 4.70 -11.47 -14.62
C ALA A 53 6.13 -11.52 -14.05
N LEU A 54 6.32 -11.26 -12.75
CA LEU A 54 7.62 -11.40 -12.10
C LEU A 54 8.09 -12.87 -12.14
N PRO A 55 9.41 -13.14 -12.16
CA PRO A 55 9.93 -14.50 -12.05
C PRO A 55 9.42 -15.19 -10.79
N GLN A 56 9.08 -16.47 -10.90
CA GLN A 56 8.54 -17.26 -9.79
C GLN A 56 9.45 -17.25 -8.55
N GLU A 57 10.77 -17.25 -8.76
CA GLU A 57 11.76 -17.13 -7.68
C GLU A 57 11.56 -15.87 -6.82
N ILE A 58 11.27 -14.72 -7.44
CA ILE A 58 11.01 -13.45 -6.74
C ILE A 58 9.65 -13.51 -6.01
N GLN A 59 8.64 -14.09 -6.65
CA GLN A 59 7.31 -14.26 -6.03
C GLN A 59 7.37 -15.15 -4.79
N ASP A 60 8.07 -16.29 -4.88
CA ASP A 60 8.28 -17.19 -3.76
C ASP A 60 9.08 -16.52 -2.65
N GLU A 61 10.12 -15.76 -2.98
CA GLU A 61 10.92 -15.05 -1.98
C GLU A 61 10.12 -13.95 -1.26
N LEU A 62 9.32 -13.17 -1.99
CA LEU A 62 8.38 -12.19 -1.41
C LEU A 62 7.36 -12.86 -0.49
N LYS A 63 6.80 -14.00 -0.92
CA LYS A 63 5.85 -14.76 -0.11
C LYS A 63 6.48 -15.29 1.17
N ILE A 64 7.66 -15.90 1.07
CA ILE A 64 8.41 -16.41 2.23
C ILE A 64 8.68 -15.25 3.20
N LEU A 65 9.12 -14.10 2.70
CA LEU A 65 9.41 -12.93 3.51
C LEU A 65 8.17 -12.40 4.24
N CYS A 66 7.06 -12.25 3.53
CA CYS A 66 5.84 -11.73 4.14
C CYS A 66 5.29 -12.70 5.20
N VAL A 67 5.30 -14.00 4.92
CA VAL A 67 4.87 -15.02 5.87
C VAL A 67 5.79 -15.05 7.10
N LEU A 68 7.11 -15.15 6.91
CA LEU A 68 8.08 -15.15 8.00
C LEU A 68 7.96 -13.90 8.89
N TYR A 69 7.77 -12.73 8.27
CA TYR A 69 7.56 -11.48 9.00
C TYR A 69 6.31 -11.55 9.87
N THR A 70 5.18 -11.94 9.29
CA THR A 70 3.91 -12.03 10.01
C THR A 70 3.91 -13.12 11.09
N GLU A 71 4.77 -14.14 10.97
CA GLU A 71 4.95 -15.17 11.99
C GLU A 71 5.83 -14.71 13.16
N ASP A 72 6.88 -13.93 12.91
CA ASP A 72 7.78 -13.39 13.95
C ASP A 72 7.14 -12.22 14.73
N VAL A 73 6.50 -11.30 14.00
CA VAL A 73 6.02 -10.00 14.53
C VAL A 73 4.51 -9.98 14.76
N GLY A 74 3.75 -10.68 13.92
CA GLY A 74 2.28 -10.56 13.87
C GLY A 74 1.79 -9.42 12.97
N GLY A 75 0.47 -9.23 12.95
CA GLY A 75 -0.19 -8.17 12.18
C GLY A 75 -0.36 -8.47 10.68
N ILE A 76 -0.56 -7.40 9.90
CA ILE A 76 -0.78 -7.43 8.46
C ILE A 76 0.36 -6.64 7.82
N LEU A 77 1.21 -7.31 7.05
CA LEU A 77 2.26 -6.68 6.26
C LEU A 77 1.77 -6.47 4.84
N THR A 78 1.85 -5.24 4.33
CA THR A 78 1.54 -4.90 2.95
C THR A 78 2.73 -4.18 2.33
N LEU A 79 3.12 -4.59 1.14
CA LEU A 79 4.15 -3.95 0.35
C LEU A 79 3.47 -3.12 -0.74
N VAL A 80 3.81 -1.84 -0.80
CA VAL A 80 3.24 -0.89 -1.75
C VAL A 80 4.36 -0.12 -2.44
N PHE A 81 4.21 0.13 -3.74
CA PHE A 81 5.04 1.07 -4.47
C PHE A 81 4.45 2.46 -4.36
N GLU A 82 5.31 3.45 -4.09
CA GLU A 82 4.97 4.86 -4.21
C GLU A 82 5.09 5.33 -5.67
N GLU A 83 4.62 6.53 -5.96
CA GLU A 83 4.62 7.10 -7.31
C GLU A 83 6.01 7.20 -7.94
N ASP A 84 7.03 7.45 -7.13
CA ASP A 84 8.42 7.52 -7.60
C ASP A 84 9.02 6.14 -7.89
N GLY A 85 8.25 5.07 -7.61
CA GLY A 85 8.67 3.67 -7.71
C GLY A 85 9.45 3.17 -6.51
N THR A 86 9.46 3.89 -5.38
CA THR A 86 10.04 3.40 -4.12
C THR A 86 9.14 2.34 -3.49
N LEU A 87 9.73 1.23 -3.06
CA LEU A 87 8.99 0.16 -2.38
C LEU A 87 8.91 0.42 -0.88
N CYS A 88 7.68 0.56 -0.37
CA CYS A 88 7.36 0.84 1.02
C CYS A 88 6.69 -0.36 1.70
N PHE A 89 7.03 -0.57 2.97
CA PHE A 89 6.44 -1.59 3.83
C PHE A 89 5.43 -0.94 4.76
N GLU A 90 4.15 -1.21 4.54
CA GLU A 90 3.05 -0.79 5.40
C GLU A 90 2.65 -1.93 6.33
N VAL A 91 2.79 -1.70 7.63
CA VAL A 91 2.34 -2.65 8.65
C VAL A 91 1.06 -2.10 9.26
N THR A 92 0.00 -2.88 9.17
CA THR A 92 -1.29 -2.59 9.79
C THR A 92 -1.59 -3.66 10.82
N THR A 93 -2.19 -3.28 11.94
CA THR A 93 -2.61 -4.22 12.98
C THR A 93 -4.06 -3.95 13.31
N GLU A 94 -4.74 -4.96 13.87
CA GLU A 94 -6.04 -4.69 14.47
C GLU A 94 -5.87 -3.82 15.73
N ASP A 95 -6.89 -3.01 16.02
CA ASP A 95 -6.90 -2.12 17.18
C ASP A 95 -6.80 -2.97 18.46
N PHE A 96 -5.78 -2.71 19.30
CA PHE A 96 -5.45 -3.51 20.49
C PHE A 96 -4.98 -4.95 20.21
N ASP A 97 -4.00 -5.12 19.33
CA ASP A 97 -3.32 -6.40 19.19
C ASP A 97 -2.19 -6.58 20.24
N PRO A 98 -2.33 -7.46 21.25
CA PRO A 98 -1.26 -7.72 22.23
C PRO A 98 -0.18 -8.67 21.68
N MET A 99 -0.40 -9.28 20.51
CA MET A 99 0.50 -10.22 19.87
C MET A 99 1.47 -9.51 18.91
N PHE A 100 1.15 -8.28 18.51
CA PHE A 100 1.99 -7.42 17.70
C PHE A 100 3.15 -6.82 18.49
N ASP A 101 4.37 -7.13 18.07
CA ASP A 101 5.57 -6.50 18.62
C ASP A 101 5.99 -5.28 17.75
N GLU A 102 5.59 -4.08 18.17
CA GLU A 102 5.92 -2.83 17.44
C GLU A 102 7.44 -2.61 17.29
N ILE A 103 8.23 -3.04 18.28
CA ILE A 103 9.69 -2.84 18.28
C ILE A 103 10.33 -3.84 17.30
N GLY A 104 9.92 -5.11 17.38
CA GLY A 104 10.30 -6.19 16.49
C GLY A 104 9.92 -5.88 15.05
N SER A 105 8.73 -5.31 14.83
CA SER A 105 8.26 -4.85 13.53
C SER A 105 9.26 -3.91 12.85
N LYS A 106 9.64 -2.83 13.55
CA LYS A 106 10.57 -1.81 13.03
C LYS A 106 11.97 -2.38 12.80
N LEU A 107 12.45 -3.22 13.71
CA LEU A 107 13.76 -3.88 13.57
C LEU A 107 13.77 -4.84 12.37
N LYS A 108 12.71 -5.64 12.20
CA LYS A 108 12.63 -6.64 11.15
C LYS A 108 12.46 -6.03 9.77
N ILE A 109 11.68 -4.96 9.62
CA ILE A 109 11.60 -4.19 8.37
C ILE A 109 13.00 -3.68 7.99
N LYS A 110 13.74 -3.13 8.96
CA LYS A 110 15.08 -2.60 8.71
C LYS A 110 16.07 -3.70 8.32
N GLU A 111 15.99 -4.85 8.97
CA GLU A 111 16.78 -6.04 8.62
C GLU A 111 16.46 -6.54 7.21
N ILE A 112 15.17 -6.58 6.84
CA ILE A 112 14.71 -6.93 5.49
C ILE A 112 15.26 -5.94 4.46
N GLN A 113 15.14 -4.63 4.72
CA GLN A 113 15.66 -3.60 3.82
C GLN A 113 17.16 -3.75 3.58
N GLN A 114 17.94 -4.15 4.60
CA GLN A 114 19.38 -4.38 4.46
C GLN A 114 19.72 -5.72 3.81
N THR A 115 19.03 -6.80 4.19
CA THR A 115 19.37 -8.17 3.74
C THR A 115 18.85 -8.45 2.33
N LYS A 116 17.71 -7.86 1.98
CA LYS A 116 17.02 -8.02 0.70
C LYS A 116 17.11 -6.78 -0.17
N GLU A 117 18.08 -5.91 0.07
CA GLU A 117 18.30 -4.69 -0.72
C GLU A 117 18.32 -4.98 -2.22
N GLU A 118 19.01 -6.03 -2.65
CA GLU A 118 19.09 -6.41 -4.07
C GLU A 118 17.73 -6.81 -4.66
N LEU A 119 16.90 -7.53 -3.89
CA LEU A 119 15.55 -7.91 -4.31
C LEU A 119 14.64 -6.69 -4.39
N LEU A 120 14.65 -5.83 -3.36
CA LEU A 120 13.85 -4.60 -3.34
C LEU A 120 14.25 -3.69 -4.51
N ARG A 121 15.55 -3.49 -4.73
CA ARG A 121 16.06 -2.69 -5.85
C ARG A 121 15.65 -3.26 -7.20
N SER A 122 15.66 -4.58 -7.36
CA SER A 122 15.22 -5.24 -8.60
C SER A 122 13.72 -5.01 -8.84
N LEU A 123 12.91 -5.05 -7.79
CA LEU A 123 11.48 -4.76 -7.84
C LEU A 123 11.19 -3.28 -8.15
N GLU A 124 11.92 -2.36 -7.54
CA GLU A 124 11.82 -0.92 -7.84
C GLU A 124 12.21 -0.62 -9.29
N LEU A 125 13.28 -1.22 -9.80
CA LEU A 125 13.68 -1.09 -11.21
C LEU A 125 12.62 -1.66 -12.14
N TYR A 126 12.07 -2.84 -11.83
CA TYR A 126 10.97 -3.43 -12.58
C TYR A 126 9.78 -2.47 -12.63
N TYR A 127 9.37 -1.93 -11.48
CA TYR A 127 8.25 -0.99 -11.43
C TYR A 127 8.53 0.29 -12.25
N LYS A 128 9.73 0.85 -12.14
CA LYS A 128 10.13 2.04 -12.92
C LYS A 128 10.11 1.82 -14.43
N VAL A 129 10.59 0.67 -14.89
CA VAL A 129 10.64 0.36 -16.32
C VAL A 129 9.26 -0.01 -16.88
N PHE A 130 8.47 -0.80 -16.14
CA PHE A 130 7.19 -1.32 -16.63
C PHE A 130 6.01 -0.36 -16.41
N PHE A 131 5.97 0.37 -15.29
CA PHE A 131 4.87 1.28 -14.95
C PHE A 131 5.17 2.75 -15.26
N LEU A 132 6.35 3.24 -14.85
CA LEU A 132 6.76 4.63 -15.13
C LEU A 132 7.30 4.82 -16.55
N GLY A 133 7.71 3.74 -17.21
CA GLY A 133 8.23 3.79 -18.58
C GLY A 133 9.55 4.56 -18.70
N GLU A 134 10.35 4.65 -17.63
CA GLU A 134 11.68 5.24 -17.73
C GLU A 134 12.57 4.37 -18.65
N GLU A 135 13.04 4.95 -19.76
CA GLU A 135 14.02 4.33 -20.63
C GLU A 135 15.39 4.31 -19.94
N ILE A 136 15.96 3.10 -19.77
CA ILE A 136 17.27 2.83 -19.13
C ILE A 136 18.42 3.38 -19.97
#